data_AF-A0AB74ND10-F1
#
_entry.id   AF-A0AB74ND10-F1
#
_cell.length_a   1.000
_cell.length_b   1.000
_cell.length_c   1.000
_cell.angle_alpha   90.00
_cell.angle_beta   90.00
_cell.angle_gamma   90.00
#
_symmetry.space_group_name_H-M   'P 1'
#
loop_
_entity.id
_entity.type
_entity.pdbx_description
1 polymer ?
#
loop_
_entity_poly.entity_id
_entity_poly.type
_entity_poly.pdbx_seq_one_letter_code
_entity_poly.pdbx_strand_id
1 'polypeptide(L)' 'MKIVSISLVNSLLILLVVLIHKIFFRVLLLGYENLFIYWGSFVLIYFILNLITNRLLLSRA' A
#
# COMPACT_ATOMS: atom_id res chain seq x y z
N MET A 1 18.99 11.92 -9.09
CA MET A 1 18.66 10.52 -8.72
C MET A 1 17.41 10.38 -7.83
N LYS A 2 16.52 11.38 -7.75
CA LYS A 2 15.28 11.30 -6.94
C LYS A 2 14.27 10.30 -7.53
N ILE A 3 14.14 10.21 -8.86
CA ILE A 3 13.17 9.31 -9.53
C ILE A 3 13.44 7.82 -9.24
N VAL A 4 14.70 7.37 -9.36
CA VAL A 4 15.06 5.96 -9.10
C VAL A 4 14.77 5.58 -7.65
N SER A 5 15.12 6.45 -6.69
CA SER A 5 14.86 6.22 -5.27
C SER A 5 13.36 6.18 -4.96
N ILE A 6 12.56 7.09 -5.52
CA ILE A 6 11.10 7.10 -5.37
C ILE A 6 10.48 5.82 -5.96
N SER A 7 10.92 5.39 -7.15
CA SER A 7 10.46 4.15 -7.77
C SER A 7 10.79 2.92 -6.91
N LEU A 8 11.96 2.88 -6.29
CA LEU A 8 12.38 1.79 -5.41
C LEU A 8 11.54 1.76 -4.13
N VAL A 9 11.29 2.92 -3.51
CA VAL A 9 10.41 3.05 -2.35
C VAL A 9 8.99 2.60 -2.70
N ASN A 10 8.43 3.03 -3.84
CA ASN A 10 7.10 2.60 -4.27
C ASN A 10 7.02 1.09 -4.51
N SER A 11 8.06 0.49 -5.08
CA SER A 11 8.11 -0.95 -5.32
C SER A 11 8.11 -1.73 -4.00
N LEU A 12 8.89 -1.30 -3.01
CA LEU A 12 8.87 -1.86 -1.66
C LEU A 12 7.52 -1.65 -0.96
N LEU A 13 6.90 -0.49 -1.17
CA LEU A 13 5.61 -0.16 -0.59
C LEU A 13 4.51 -1.10 -1.10
N ILE A 14 4.51 -1.43 -2.39
CA ILE A 14 3.55 -2.38 -2.96
C ILE A 14 3.69 -3.76 -2.29
N LEU A 15 4.92 -4.25 -2.10
CA LEU A 15 5.15 -5.53 -1.41
C LEU A 15 4.62 -5.50 0.03
N LEU A 16 4.84 -4.39 0.74
CA LEU A 16 4.31 -4.20 2.10
C LEU A 16 2.78 -4.18 2.12
N VAL A 17 2.15 -3.53 1.14
CA VAL A 17 0.69 -3.49 1.03
C VAL A 17 0.11 -4.87 0.81
N VAL A 18 0.70 -5.70 -0.05
CA VAL A 18 0.24 -7.08 -0.26
C VAL A 18 0.24 -7.86 1.05
N LEU A 19 1.29 -7.70 1.88
CA LEU A 19 1.37 -8.31 3.21
C LEU A 19 0.27 -7.80 4.15
N ILE A 20 0.12 -6.48 4.28
CA ILE A 20 -0.88 -5.86 5.16
C ILE A 20 -2.30 -6.26 4.72
N HIS A 21 -2.57 -6.19 3.42
CA HIS A 21 -3.87 -6.54 2.84
C HIS A 21 -4.23 -8.00 3.10
N LYS A 22 -3.28 -8.93 2.93
CA LYS A 22 -3.48 -10.35 3.28
C LYS A 22 -3.78 -10.55 4.76
N ILE A 23 -3.06 -9.87 5.65
CA ILE A 23 -3.30 -9.94 7.10
C ILE A 23 -4.68 -9.36 7.43
N PHE A 24 -5.04 -8.22 6.86
CA PHE A 24 -6.32 -7.55 7.06
C PHE A 24 -7.50 -8.45 6.67
N PHE A 25 -7.45 -9.08 5.49
CA PHE A 25 -8.49 -10.01 5.05
C PHE A 25 -8.61 -11.23 5.96
N ARG A 26 -7.47 -11.75 6.45
CA ARG A 26 -7.45 -12.88 7.37
C ARG A 26 -8.03 -12.53 8.74
N VAL A 27 -7.67 -11.39 9.30
CA VAL A 27 -8.11 -10.95 10.64
C VAL A 27 -9.59 -10.59 10.64
N LEU A 28 -10.06 -9.93 9.59
CA LEU A 28 -11.46 -9.52 9.47
C LEU A 28 -12.38 -10.59 8.88
N LEU A 29 -11.84 -11.78 8.56
CA LEU A 29 -12.58 -12.89 7.95
C LEU A 29 -13.35 -12.45 6.69
N LEU A 30 -12.74 -11.55 5.90
CA LEU A 30 -13.37 -11.03 4.70
C LEU A 30 -13.29 -12.06 3.57
N GLY A 31 -14.42 -12.29 2.91
CA GLY A 31 -14.50 -13.13 1.73
C GLY A 31 -13.75 -12.52 0.54
N TYR A 32 -13.05 -13.38 -0.20
CA TYR A 32 -12.32 -12.98 -1.41
C TYR A 32 -13.23 -12.86 -2.64
N GLU A 33 -14.51 -13.28 -2.54
CA GLU A 33 -15.47 -13.26 -3.65
C GLU A 33 -15.83 -11.86 -4.16
N ASN A 34 -15.81 -10.84 -3.30
CA ASN A 34 -16.17 -9.50 -3.71
C ASN A 34 -14.95 -8.73 -4.23
N LEU A 35 -14.77 -8.76 -5.55
CA LEU A 35 -13.69 -8.07 -6.26
C LEU A 35 -13.59 -6.58 -5.91
N PHE A 36 -14.71 -5.89 -5.73
CA PHE A 36 -14.70 -4.46 -5.39
C PHE A 36 -14.13 -4.23 -4.00
N ILE A 37 -14.49 -5.06 -3.02
CA ILE A 37 -13.96 -4.98 -1.65
C ILE A 37 -12.48 -5.39 -1.64
N TYR A 38 -12.13 -6.46 -2.33
CA TYR A 38 -10.76 -6.97 -2.41
C TYR A 38 -9.80 -5.94 -3.02
N TRP A 39 -10.07 -5.47 -4.23
CA TRP A 39 -9.21 -4.49 -4.90
C TRP A 39 -9.35 -3.08 -4.32
N GLY A 40 -10.55 -2.69 -3.90
CA GLY A 40 -10.79 -1.38 -3.30
C GLY A 40 -10.00 -1.19 -2.01
N SER A 41 -10.00 -2.18 -1.12
CA SER A 41 -9.19 -2.15 0.11
C SER A 41 -7.69 -2.19 -0.19
N PHE A 42 -7.24 -2.94 -1.20
CA PHE A 42 -5.83 -2.96 -1.61
C PHE A 42 -5.36 -1.57 -2.05
N VAL A 43 -6.12 -0.93 -2.95
CA VAL A 43 -5.82 0.42 -3.44
C VAL A 43 -5.89 1.44 -2.31
N LEU A 44 -6.86 1.34 -1.40
CA LEU A 44 -7.02 2.24 -0.25
C LEU A 44 -5.81 2.15 0.69
N ILE A 45 -5.37 0.94 1.04
CA ILE A 45 -4.21 0.72 1.93
C ILE A 45 -2.94 1.26 1.25
N TYR A 46 -2.74 0.97 -0.03
CA TYR A 46 -1.62 1.52 -0.79
C TYR A 46 -1.63 3.05 -0.81
N PHE A 47 -2.79 3.66 -1.08
CA PHE A 47 -2.92 5.10 -1.12
C PHE A 47 -2.56 5.77 0.22
N ILE A 48 -3.07 5.25 1.35
CA ILE A 48 -2.76 5.77 2.69
C ILE A 48 -1.26 5.64 2.98
N LEU A 49 -0.68 4.47 2.76
CA LEU A 49 0.74 4.23 2.98
C LEU A 49 1.62 5.09 2.07
N ASN A 50 1.21 5.32 0.83
CA ASN A 50 1.93 6.15 -0.12
C ASN A 50 1.86 7.63 0.30
N LEU A 51 0.70 8.09 0.77
CA LEU A 51 0.54 9.44 1.31
C LEU A 51 1.44 9.68 2.52
N ILE A 52 1.51 8.72 3.45
CA ILE A 52 2.39 8.77 4.63
C ILE A 52 3.87 8.79 4.20
N THR A 53 4.25 7.86 3.33
CA THR A 53 5.62 7.72 2.79
C THR A 53 6.07 9.01 2.10
N ASN A 54 5.22 9.59 1.26
CA ASN A 54 5.49 10.86 0.60
C ASN A 54 5.58 12.02 1.60
N ARG A 55 4.69 12.09 2.60
CA ARG A 55 4.77 13.11 3.65
C ARG A 55 6.06 13.00 4.45
N LEU A 56 6.55 11.80 4.76
CA LEU A 56 7.78 11.62 5.54
C LEU A 56 9.05 11.85 4.71
N LEU A 57 9.07 11.44 3.44
CA LEU A 57 10.25 11.52 2.57
C LEU A 57 10.35 12.85 1.81
N LEU A 58 9.26 13.38 1.25
CA LEU A 58 9.27 14.64 0.49
C LEU A 58 9.21 15.89 1.39
N SER A 59 8.66 15.80 2.60
CA SER A 59 8.71 16.93 3.56
C SER A 59 10.11 17.18 4.13
N ARG A 60 11.05 16.24 3.97
CA ARG A 60 12.42 16.31 4.49
C ARG A 60 13.49 16.52 3.40
N ALA A 61 13.09 16.68 2.13
CA ALA A 61 13.97 16.72 0.96
C ALA A 61 13.88 18.02 0.15
#